data_AF-A0A962AW36-F1
#
_entry.id   AF-A0A962AW36-F1
#
_cell.length_a   1.000
_cell.length_b   1.000
_cell.length_c   1.000
_cell.angle_alpha   90.00
_cell.angle_beta   90.00
_cell.angle_gamma   90.00
#
_symmetry.space_group_name_H-M   'P 1'
#
loop_
_entity.id
_entity.type
_entity.pdbx_description
1 polymer ?
#
loop_
_entity_poly.entity_id
_entity_poly.type
_entity_poly.pdbx_seq_one_letter_code
_entity_poly.pdbx_strand_id
1 'polypeptide(L)'
;AHGQLAASSVMIAPLALIVEQPWTAPLPTPAQIACVLALGVMSTAVAFILFFRILARAGATNALLVTLLVPVTAFIVGAIFLGEPLEPRNFAGLAFIALGLGLIDGRPMRYLRERLFTPKDARR
;
A
#
# COMPACT_ATOMS: atom_id res chain seq x y z
N ALA A 1 2.33 16.39 -4.78
CA ALA A 1 3.14 15.52 -3.90
C ALA A 1 3.93 16.33 -2.87
N HIS A 2 4.93 17.15 -3.26
CA HIS A 2 5.76 17.92 -2.31
C HIS A 2 4.95 18.81 -1.36
N GLY A 3 3.96 19.55 -1.86
CA GLY A 3 3.10 20.40 -1.02
C GLY A 3 2.25 19.63 -0.01
N GLN A 4 1.75 18.43 -0.37
CA GLN A 4 1.01 17.58 0.57
C GLN A 4 1.91 17.05 1.68
N LEU A 5 3.10 16.55 1.35
CA LEU A 5 4.03 16.02 2.36
C LEU A 5 4.53 17.13 3.30
N ALA A 6 4.87 18.31 2.76
CA ALA A 6 5.28 19.45 3.57
C ALA A 6 4.13 19.94 4.48
N ALA A 7 2.91 20.08 3.93
CA ALA A 7 1.74 20.48 4.72
C ALA A 7 1.41 19.46 5.81
N SER A 8 1.43 18.16 5.50
CA SER A 8 1.22 17.09 6.46
C SER A 8 2.29 17.09 7.56
N SER A 9 3.58 17.26 7.22
CA SER A 9 4.64 17.38 8.22
C SER A 9 4.43 18.58 9.15
N VAL A 10 4.07 19.74 8.60
CA VAL A 10 3.80 20.94 9.41
C VAL A 10 2.57 20.74 10.30
N MET A 11 1.50 20.13 9.78
CA MET A 11 0.29 19.85 10.56
C MET A 11 0.53 18.87 11.70
N ILE A 12 1.37 17.85 11.50
CA ILE A 12 1.63 16.82 12.51
C ILE A 12 2.71 17.22 13.50
N ALA A 13 3.60 18.15 13.15
CA ALA A 13 4.68 18.64 13.99
C ALA A 13 4.25 19.04 15.42
N PRO A 14 3.20 19.85 15.64
CA PRO A 14 2.79 20.22 17.01
C PRO A 14 2.33 19.00 17.82
N LEU A 15 1.61 18.06 17.20
CA LEU A 15 1.19 16.84 17.87
C LEU A 15 2.39 15.96 18.22
N ALA A 16 3.35 15.81 17.29
CA ALA A 16 4.57 15.05 17.52
C ALA A 16 5.40 15.65 18.67
N LEU A 17 5.54 16.98 18.74
CA LEU A 17 6.26 17.65 19.82
C LEU A 17 5.59 17.41 21.18
N ILE A 18 4.26 17.44 21.26
CA ILE A 18 3.52 17.21 22.52
C ILE A 18 3.64 15.75 22.99
N VAL A 19 3.54 14.80 22.05
CA VAL A 19 3.48 13.36 22.36
C VAL A 19 4.87 12.76 22.58
N GLU A 20 5.83 13.02 21.69
CA GLU A 20 7.15 12.38 21.77
C GLU A 20 8.13 13.13 22.67
N GLN A 21 7.88 14.42 22.95
CA GLN A 21 8.72 15.27 23.81
C GLN A 21 10.22 15.09 23.53
N PRO A 22 10.68 15.35 22.29
CA PRO A 22 12.02 14.96 21.83
C PRO A 22 13.16 15.61 22.63
N TRP A 23 12.89 16.71 23.34
CA TRP A 23 13.84 17.35 24.26
C TRP A 23 14.14 16.54 25.53
N THR A 24 13.32 15.54 25.86
CA THR A 24 13.56 14.60 26.96
C THR A 24 14.32 13.35 26.52
N ALA A 25 14.38 13.10 25.21
CA ALA A 25 15.05 11.95 24.64
C ALA A 25 16.57 12.16 24.53
N PRO A 26 17.38 11.10 24.67
CA PRO A 26 18.81 11.19 24.41
C PRO A 26 19.07 11.56 22.94
N LEU A 27 20.16 12.31 22.71
CA LEU A 27 20.58 12.69 21.37
C LEU A 27 20.73 11.44 20.48
N PRO A 28 20.19 11.46 19.25
CA PRO A 28 20.26 10.31 18.37
C PRO A 28 21.70 10.02 17.98
N THR A 29 22.05 8.73 18.01
CA THR A 29 23.35 8.25 17.54
C THR A 29 23.47 8.42 16.02
N PRO A 30 24.70 8.52 15.47
CA PRO A 30 24.91 8.55 14.02
C PRO A 30 24.27 7.37 13.28
N ALA A 31 24.23 6.19 13.92
CA ALA A 31 23.57 5.00 13.37
C ALA A 31 22.05 5.19 13.26
N GLN A 32 21.39 5.75 14.26
CA GLN A 32 19.95 6.03 14.20
C GLN A 32 19.62 7.04 13.10
N ILE A 33 20.44 8.09 12.96
CA ILE A 33 20.29 9.08 11.87
C ILE A 33 20.44 8.38 10.50
N ALA A 34 21.44 7.51 10.36
CA ALA A 34 21.66 6.74 9.13
C ALA A 34 20.47 5.81 8.81
N CYS A 35 19.88 5.14 9.81
CA CYS A 35 18.68 4.31 9.62
C CYS A 35 17.48 5.12 9.13
N VAL A 36 17.23 6.29 9.74
CA VAL A 36 16.12 7.18 9.33
C VAL A 36 16.34 7.71 7.90
N LEU A 37 17.57 8.11 7.57
CA LEU A 37 17.91 8.53 6.22
C LEU A 37 17.76 7.38 5.22
N ALA A 38 18.23 6.17 5.54
CA ALA A 38 18.08 5.00 4.68
C ALA A 38 16.61 4.67 4.44
N LEU A 39 15.77 4.68 5.47
CA LEU A 39 14.32 4.49 5.34
C LEU A 39 13.68 5.56 4.45
N GLY A 40 13.95 6.85 4.70
CA GLY A 40 13.37 7.94 3.93
C GLY A 40 13.80 7.95 2.46
N VAL A 41 15.09 7.69 2.19
CA VAL A 41 15.63 7.71 0.82
C VAL A 41 15.25 6.42 0.08
N MET A 42 15.59 5.26 0.63
CA MET A 42 15.45 3.99 -0.08
C MET A 42 14.00 3.51 -0.10
N SER A 43 13.30 3.55 1.03
CA SER A 43 11.93 3.03 1.11
C SER A 43 10.91 3.99 0.52
N THR A 44 11.17 5.30 0.54
CA THR A 44 10.16 6.30 0.15
C THR A 44 10.55 7.04 -1.13
N ALA A 45 11.69 7.75 -1.15
CA ALA A 45 12.04 8.58 -2.32
C ALA A 45 12.27 7.73 -3.59
N VAL A 46 13.08 6.67 -3.49
CA VAL A 46 13.35 5.77 -4.63
C VAL A 46 12.08 5.04 -5.06
N ALA A 47 11.28 4.54 -4.11
CA ALA A 47 10.02 3.89 -4.39
C ALA A 47 9.03 4.81 -5.13
N PHE A 48 8.92 6.08 -4.72
CA PHE A 48 8.06 7.06 -5.40
C PHE A 48 8.57 7.40 -6.80
N ILE A 49 9.88 7.51 -7.01
CA ILE A 49 10.43 7.70 -8.37
C ILE A 49 10.02 6.54 -9.27
N LEU A 50 10.14 5.31 -8.79
CA LEU A 50 9.73 4.13 -9.54
C LEU A 50 8.21 4.13 -9.79
N PHE A 51 7.40 4.45 -8.78
CA PHE A 51 5.96 4.56 -8.89
C PHE A 51 5.54 5.59 -9.96
N PHE A 52 6.10 6.81 -9.93
CA PHE A 52 5.79 7.82 -10.93
C PHE A 52 6.27 7.42 -12.33
N ARG A 53 7.39 6.70 -12.43
CA ARG A 53 7.88 6.16 -13.72
C ARG A 53 6.96 5.08 -14.28
N ILE A 54 6.43 4.20 -13.44
CA ILE A 54 5.42 3.19 -13.83
C ILE A 54 4.15 3.90 -14.26
N LEU A 55 3.68 4.88 -13.48
CA LEU A 55 2.49 5.66 -13.79
C LEU A 55 2.61 6.36 -15.15
N ALA A 56 3.76 6.97 -15.45
CA ALA A 56 4.02 7.65 -16.71
C ALA A 56 4.07 6.70 -17.92
N ARG A 57 4.53 5.45 -17.74
CA ARG A 57 4.66 4.46 -18.84
C ARG A 57 3.42 3.61 -19.06
N ALA A 58 2.77 3.16 -17.99
CA ALA A 58 1.70 2.17 -18.01
C ALA A 58 0.31 2.77 -17.82
N GLY A 59 0.21 4.06 -17.48
CA GLY A 59 -1.05 4.77 -17.27
C GLY A 59 -1.72 4.46 -15.94
N ALA A 60 -2.74 5.25 -15.60
CA ALA A 60 -3.43 5.21 -14.30
C ALA A 60 -4.01 3.84 -13.93
N THR A 61 -4.51 3.08 -14.91
CA THR A 61 -5.11 1.76 -14.68
C THR A 61 -4.10 0.75 -14.13
N ASN A 62 -2.89 0.70 -14.69
CA ASN A 62 -1.86 -0.24 -14.22
C ASN A 62 -1.24 0.22 -12.89
N ALA A 63 -1.12 1.52 -12.66
CA ALA A 63 -0.67 2.05 -11.38
C ALA A 63 -1.62 1.67 -10.23
N LEU A 64 -2.93 1.63 -10.51
CA LEU A 64 -3.92 1.15 -9.54
C LEU A 64 -3.66 -0.30 -9.16
N LEU A 65 -3.43 -1.19 -10.14
CA LEU A 65 -3.12 -2.60 -9.90
C LEU A 65 -1.88 -2.78 -9.01
N VAL A 66 -0.86 -1.94 -9.15
CA VAL A 66 0.33 -1.98 -8.28
C VAL A 66 -0.03 -1.65 -6.84
N THR A 67 -0.79 -0.57 -6.59
CA THR A 67 -1.26 -0.19 -5.25
C THR A 67 -2.09 -1.30 -4.60
N LEU A 68 -2.88 -1.98 -5.42
CA LEU A 68 -3.70 -3.11 -5.01
C LEU A 68 -2.88 -4.39 -4.71
N LEU A 69 -1.72 -4.54 -5.35
CA LEU A 69 -0.81 -5.64 -5.10
C LEU A 69 -0.02 -5.49 -3.80
N VAL A 70 0.21 -4.24 -3.35
CA VAL A 70 0.99 -3.92 -2.13
C VAL A 70 0.61 -4.77 -0.91
N PRO A 71 -0.66 -4.88 -0.50
CA PRO A 71 -1.00 -5.68 0.68
C PRO A 71 -0.73 -7.19 0.50
N VAL A 72 -0.96 -7.72 -0.70
CA VAL A 72 -0.74 -9.14 -0.99
C VAL A 72 0.75 -9.47 -0.98
N THR A 73 1.57 -8.64 -1.63
CA THR A 73 3.02 -8.82 -1.64
C THR A 73 3.63 -8.59 -0.26
N ALA A 74 3.17 -7.59 0.50
CA ALA A 74 3.61 -7.37 1.87
C ALA A 74 3.31 -8.59 2.78
N PHE A 75 2.13 -9.19 2.64
CA PHE A 75 1.76 -10.40 3.39
C PHE A 75 2.66 -11.60 3.05
N ILE A 76 2.89 -11.86 1.76
CA ILE A 76 3.76 -12.96 1.31
C ILE A 76 5.20 -12.76 1.79
N VAL A 77 5.74 -11.54 1.62
CA VAL A 77 7.10 -11.21 2.05
C VAL A 77 7.22 -11.32 3.56
N GLY A 78 6.25 -10.82 4.33
CA GLY A 78 6.22 -10.96 5.79
C GLY A 78 6.21 -12.42 6.24
N ALA A 79 5.37 -13.26 5.65
CA ALA A 79 5.32 -14.68 5.96
C ALA A 79 6.66 -15.40 5.69
N ILE A 80 7.30 -15.07 4.55
CA ILE A 80 8.56 -15.72 4.14
C ILE A 80 9.76 -15.21 4.95
N PHE A 81 9.89 -13.90 5.13
CA PHE A 81 11.08 -13.30 5.76
C PHE A 81 11.00 -13.25 7.29
N LEU A 82 9.83 -12.98 7.86
CA LEU A 82 9.65 -12.89 9.31
C LEU A 82 9.34 -14.25 9.95
N GLY A 83 8.94 -15.25 9.15
CA GLY A 83 8.61 -16.59 9.64
C GLY A 83 7.38 -16.61 10.55
N GLU A 84 6.53 -15.59 10.49
CA GLU A 84 5.33 -15.49 11.32
C GLU A 84 4.37 -16.65 11.01
N PRO A 85 3.86 -17.35 12.04
CA PRO A 85 2.86 -18.38 11.83
C PRO A 85 1.64 -17.74 11.16
N LEU A 86 1.25 -18.30 10.01
CA LEU A 86 0.11 -17.85 9.25
C LEU A 86 -1.18 -18.18 10.01
N GLU A 87 -1.52 -17.33 10.97
CA GLU A 87 -2.73 -17.48 11.75
C GLU A 87 -3.97 -17.37 10.84
N PRO A 88 -5.06 -18.10 11.15
CA PRO A 88 -6.33 -18.00 10.43
C PRO A 88 -6.85 -16.55 10.31
N ARG A 89 -6.51 -15.69 11.28
CA ARG A 89 -6.86 -14.27 11.27
C ARG A 89 -6.21 -13.49 10.13
N ASN A 90 -4.98 -13.87 9.74
CA ASN A 90 -4.29 -13.24 8.62
C ASN A 90 -4.98 -13.58 7.29
N PHE A 91 -5.51 -14.80 7.16
CA PHE A 91 -6.33 -15.17 6.01
C PHE A 91 -7.66 -14.41 5.97
N ALA A 92 -8.28 -14.11 7.11
CA ALA A 92 -9.46 -13.26 7.17
C ALA A 92 -9.15 -11.82 6.69
N GLY A 93 -8.01 -11.27 7.10
CA GLY A 93 -7.52 -9.99 6.59
C GLY A 93 -7.26 -10.01 5.08
N LEU A 94 -6.59 -11.05 4.58
CA LEU A 94 -6.33 -11.23 3.15
C LEU A 94 -7.63 -11.37 2.35
N ALA A 95 -8.62 -12.10 2.88
CA ALA A 95 -9.95 -12.23 2.28
C ALA A 95 -10.70 -10.88 2.24
N PHE A 96 -10.61 -10.07 3.30
CA PHE A 96 -11.18 -8.73 3.33
C PHE A 96 -10.53 -7.80 2.29
N ILE A 97 -9.21 -7.85 2.16
CA ILE A 97 -8.47 -7.08 1.15
C ILE A 97 -8.87 -7.54 -0.25
N ALA A 98 -8.95 -8.85 -0.49
CA ALA A 98 -9.39 -9.43 -1.76
C ALA A 98 -10.85 -9.05 -2.11
N LEU A 99 -11.73 -8.99 -1.11
CA LEU A 99 -13.11 -8.53 -1.27
C LEU A 99 -13.18 -7.05 -1.61
N GLY A 100 -12.48 -6.19 -0.86
CA GLY A 100 -12.41 -4.75 -1.14
C GLY A 100 -11.83 -4.48 -2.53
N LEU A 101 -10.80 -5.24 -2.90
CA LEU A 101 -10.21 -5.22 -4.23
C LEU A 101 -11.23 -5.57 -5.33
N GLY A 102 -11.97 -6.68 -5.16
CA GLY A 102 -12.99 -7.12 -6.10
C GLY A 102 -14.13 -6.11 -6.25
N LEU A 103 -14.48 -5.40 -5.18
CA LEU A 103 -15.49 -4.33 -5.20
C LEU A 103 -15.02 -3.09 -5.95
N ILE A 104 -13.77 -2.65 -5.73
CA ILE A 104 -13.20 -1.44 -6.34
C ILE A 104 -12.92 -1.65 -7.82
N ASP A 105 -12.35 -2.80 -8.19
CA ASP A 105 -11.94 -3.06 -9.57
C ASP A 105 -13.15 -3.29 -10.49
N GLY A 106 -14.30 -3.78 -9.96
CA GLY A 106 -15.57 -3.94 -10.68
C GLY A 106 -15.56 -4.94 -11.84
N ARG A 107 -14.38 -5.35 -12.30
CA ARG A 107 -14.11 -6.38 -13.31
C ARG A 107 -14.66 -7.76 -12.97
N PRO A 108 -14.55 -8.28 -11.72
CA PRO A 108 -15.20 -9.55 -11.39
C PRO A 108 -16.72 -9.46 -11.44
N MET A 109 -17.29 -8.31 -11.08
CA MET A 109 -18.74 -8.06 -11.18
C MET A 109 -19.20 -7.99 -12.64
N ARG A 110 -18.38 -7.45 -13.56
CA ARG A 110 -18.64 -7.44 -15.01
C ARG A 110 -18.57 -8.86 -15.61
N TYR A 111 -17.57 -9.65 -15.21
CA TYR A 111 -17.43 -11.05 -15.64
C TYR A 111 -18.58 -11.95 -15.13
N LEU A 112 -18.99 -11.75 -13.87
CA LEU A 112 -20.10 -12.50 -13.28
C LEU A 112 -21.44 -12.10 -13.92
N ARG A 113 -21.63 -10.80 -14.21
CA ARG A 113 -22.82 -10.29 -14.90
C ARG A 113 -22.90 -10.78 -16.35
N GLU A 114 -21.79 -10.85 -17.07
CA GLU A 114 -21.76 -11.43 -18.42
C GLU A 114 -22.12 -12.92 -18.42
N ARG A 115 -21.68 -13.68 -17.40
CA ARG A 115 -22.07 -15.10 -17.23
C ARG A 115 -23.51 -15.31 -16.77
N LEU A 116 -24.05 -14.43 -15.91
CA LEU A 116 -25.43 -14.51 -15.39
C LEU A 116 -26.48 -13.96 -16.38
N PHE A 117 -26.10 -13.04 -17.28
CA PHE A 117 -26.99 -12.40 -18.26
C PHE A 117 -26.69 -12.77 -19.72
N THR A 118 -26.13 -13.96 -19.99
CA THR A 118 -26.24 -14.53 -21.33
C THR A 118 -27.58 -15.28 -21.41
N PRO A 119 -28.66 -14.71 -21.97
CA PRO A 119 -29.90 -15.44 -22.18
C PRO A 119 -29.62 -16.63 -23.09
N LYS A 120 -30.12 -17.80 -22.67
CA LYS A 120 -29.91 -19.10 -23.31
C LYS A 120 -30.72 -19.27 -24.61
N ASP A 121 -31.34 -18.20 -25.14
CA ASP A 121 -32.38 -18.29 -26.18
C ASP A 121 -32.00 -17.54 -27.46
N ALA A 122 -30.94 -17.99 -28.14
CA ALA A 122 -30.63 -17.55 -29.50
C ALA A 122 -30.28 -18.70 -30.45
N ARG A 123 -30.71 -19.93 -30.16
CA ARG A 123 -30.65 -21.06 -31.11
C ARG A 123 -31.75 -22.09 -30.81
N ARG A 124 -32.99 -21.76 -31.18
CA ARG A 124 -33.91 -22.64 -31.93
C ARG A 124 -35.08 -21.84 -32.45
#